data_AF-A0A3D5A5G3-F1
#
_entry.id   AF-A0A3D5A5G3-F1
#
_cell.length_a   1.000
_cell.length_b   1.000
_cell.length_c   1.000
_cell.angle_alpha   90.00
_cell.angle_beta   90.00
_cell.angle_gamma   90.00
#
_symmetry.space_group_name_H-M   'P 1'
#
loop_
_entity.id
_entity.type
_entity.pdbx_description
1 polymer ?
#
loop_
_entity_poly.entity_id
_entity_poly.type
_entity_poly.pdbx_seq_one_letter_code
_entity_poly.pdbx_strand_id
1 'polypeptide(L)'
;MDHWSSYSEDEFWRQWARSSAGSLSLMVHWQHQPDEWRSRLQQRLGELLAWPALPDAPEVRMLGQKDAQGFSIQKISLDSVEGLCIPGYVCIPHQNEIPLPAVLLVQDTGTSKEQMVGLLDEADPEAAVGSRLARAGYVVCCIDRRGRGERPASDYTGMLADWSGMPRVSREAQDVAIALRALAGRPDVREDRVGLVGIGDGVPVALYATLMAPGAHSLALCGYLMRYRELALAKLCESRERLLAAARTTVPAGLLEVCDFEDLCCLVAPRPLYLSLFEGELCVCAANAERLIRQGYDLQGEKIKLTSGLPEDTEEHPGPGVLSFLDDWLKL
;
A
#
# COMPACT_ATOMS: atom_id res chain seq x y z
N MET A 1 13.51 -44.83 24.04
CA MET A 1 12.55 -43.70 24.07
C MET A 1 11.94 -43.65 22.69
N ASP A 2 10.70 -44.08 22.56
CA ASP A 2 9.98 -44.00 21.29
C ASP A 2 9.55 -42.54 21.09
N HIS A 3 10.13 -41.88 20.10
CA HIS A 3 9.69 -40.56 19.69
C HIS A 3 8.38 -40.72 18.89
N TRP A 4 7.37 -39.93 19.23
CA TRP A 4 6.15 -39.85 18.42
C TRP A 4 6.52 -39.49 16.98
N SER A 5 6.04 -40.26 16.02
CA SER A 5 6.23 -39.97 14.59
C SER A 5 5.51 -38.67 14.21
N SER A 6 6.27 -37.58 14.25
CA SER A 6 6.14 -36.36 13.45
C SER A 6 4.71 -35.85 13.20
N TYR A 7 4.12 -35.22 14.22
CA TYR A 7 3.18 -34.12 13.97
C TYR A 7 4.02 -32.89 13.61
N SER A 8 4.24 -32.63 12.32
CA SER A 8 4.88 -31.39 11.90
C SER A 8 3.84 -30.29 11.94
N GLU A 9 4.03 -29.26 12.77
CA GLU A 9 3.18 -28.07 12.78
C GLU A 9 3.09 -27.44 11.38
N ASP A 10 4.14 -27.54 10.56
CA ASP A 10 4.13 -27.10 9.17
C ASP A 10 3.12 -27.88 8.32
N GLU A 11 2.97 -29.19 8.51
CA GLU A 11 2.00 -29.97 7.73
C GLU A 11 0.56 -29.63 8.14
N PHE A 12 0.32 -29.38 9.43
CA PHE A 12 -0.97 -28.84 9.88
C PHE A 12 -1.30 -27.53 9.17
N TRP A 13 -0.37 -26.56 9.15
CA TRP A 13 -0.59 -25.27 8.48
C TRP A 13 -0.72 -25.40 6.96
N ARG A 14 -0.05 -26.35 6.32
CA ARG A 14 -0.24 -26.66 4.90
C ARG A 14 -1.62 -27.23 4.62
N GLN A 15 -2.11 -28.15 5.45
CA GLN A 15 -3.47 -28.69 5.31
C GLN A 15 -4.52 -27.60 5.54
N TRP A 16 -4.33 -26.77 6.57
CA TRP A 16 -5.18 -25.61 6.85
C TRP A 16 -5.20 -24.66 5.66
N ALA A 17 -4.05 -24.27 5.11
CA ALA A 17 -3.96 -23.37 3.97
C ALA A 17 -4.70 -23.87 2.72
N ARG A 18 -4.72 -25.19 2.49
CA ARG A 18 -5.42 -25.80 1.34
C ARG A 18 -6.94 -25.89 1.50
N SER A 19 -7.44 -25.91 2.73
CA SER A 19 -8.85 -26.26 3.03
C SER A 19 -9.65 -25.14 3.68
N SER A 20 -9.00 -24.06 4.11
CA SER A 20 -9.66 -22.96 4.80
C SER A 20 -9.73 -21.70 3.94
N ALA A 21 -10.82 -20.95 4.14
CA ALA A 21 -11.07 -19.64 3.56
C ALA A 21 -11.54 -18.69 4.67
N GLY A 22 -11.36 -17.39 4.47
CA GLY A 22 -11.96 -16.38 5.35
C GLY A 22 -13.49 -16.40 5.23
N SER A 23 -14.18 -16.11 6.33
CA SER A 23 -15.66 -16.07 6.37
C SER A 23 -16.29 -15.07 5.38
N LEU A 24 -15.53 -14.07 4.95
CA LEU A 24 -15.89 -13.08 3.93
C LEU A 24 -15.00 -13.19 2.68
N SER A 25 -14.54 -14.39 2.33
CA SER A 25 -13.88 -14.60 1.04
C SER A 25 -14.90 -14.47 -0.10
N LEU A 26 -14.66 -13.52 -1.01
CA LEU A 26 -15.58 -13.20 -2.11
C LEU A 26 -15.75 -14.40 -3.03
N MET A 27 -14.63 -15.04 -3.38
CA MET A 27 -14.62 -16.18 -4.31
C MET A 27 -15.18 -17.46 -3.71
N VAL A 28 -15.48 -17.51 -2.41
CA VAL A 28 -15.99 -18.74 -1.76
C VAL A 28 -17.42 -18.57 -1.28
N HIS A 29 -17.74 -17.45 -0.63
CA HIS A 29 -19.02 -17.29 0.08
C HIS A 29 -19.96 -16.27 -0.55
N TRP A 30 -19.45 -15.32 -1.34
CA TRP A 30 -20.20 -14.11 -1.71
C TRP A 30 -20.24 -13.81 -3.22
N GLN A 31 -19.89 -14.77 -4.07
CA GLN A 31 -19.72 -14.60 -5.53
C GLN A 31 -20.88 -13.87 -6.23
N HIS A 32 -22.11 -13.96 -5.70
CA HIS A 32 -23.32 -13.39 -6.31
C HIS A 32 -23.93 -12.22 -5.51
N GLN A 33 -23.28 -11.76 -4.44
CA GLN A 33 -23.75 -10.68 -3.57
C GLN A 33 -22.62 -9.71 -3.23
N PRO A 34 -21.96 -9.10 -4.25
CA PRO A 34 -20.76 -8.29 -4.05
C PRO A 34 -21.02 -7.04 -3.20
N ASP A 35 -22.20 -6.42 -3.26
CA ASP A 35 -22.48 -5.20 -2.49
C ASP A 35 -22.65 -5.48 -1.00
N GLU A 36 -23.35 -6.57 -0.64
CA GLU A 36 -23.48 -7.00 0.75
C GLU A 36 -22.12 -7.44 1.31
N TRP A 37 -21.35 -8.20 0.53
CA TRP A 37 -19.99 -8.58 0.85
C TRP A 37 -19.10 -7.37 1.12
N ARG A 38 -19.10 -6.38 0.22
CA ARG A 38 -18.31 -5.15 0.35
C ARG A 38 -18.62 -4.45 1.67
N SER A 39 -19.90 -4.27 1.97
CA SER A 39 -20.34 -3.61 3.22
C SER A 39 -19.87 -4.37 4.47
N ARG A 40 -20.05 -5.69 4.50
CA ARG A 40 -19.64 -6.53 5.65
C ARG A 40 -18.13 -6.59 5.80
N LEU A 41 -17.37 -6.74 4.71
CA LEU A 41 -15.92 -6.80 4.75
C LEU A 41 -15.32 -5.47 5.19
N GLN A 42 -15.83 -4.36 4.67
CA GLN A 42 -15.42 -3.01 5.08
C GLN A 42 -15.61 -2.79 6.60
N GLN A 43 -16.76 -3.20 7.14
CA GLN A 43 -17.04 -3.10 8.57
C GLN A 43 -16.05 -3.94 9.39
N ARG A 44 -15.90 -5.22 9.05
CA ARG A 44 -15.00 -6.14 9.77
C ARG A 44 -13.54 -5.72 9.68
N LEU A 45 -13.14 -5.14 8.54
CA LEU A 45 -11.81 -4.60 8.36
C LEU A 45 -11.56 -3.39 9.27
N GLY A 46 -12.53 -2.48 9.41
CA GLY A 46 -12.45 -1.36 10.35
C GLY A 46 -12.28 -1.81 11.80
N GLU A 47 -12.98 -2.86 12.20
CA GLU A 47 -12.86 -3.48 13.54
C GLU A 47 -11.47 -4.11 13.74
N LEU A 48 -10.99 -4.91 12.77
CA LEU A 48 -9.66 -5.56 12.82
C LEU A 48 -8.51 -4.55 12.88
N LEU A 49 -8.64 -3.43 12.16
CA LEU A 49 -7.64 -2.37 12.14
C LEU A 49 -7.75 -1.43 13.34
N ALA A 50 -8.79 -1.54 14.17
CA ALA A 50 -9.10 -0.55 15.20
C ALA A 50 -9.09 0.88 14.61
N TRP A 51 -9.71 1.05 13.44
CA TRP A 51 -9.58 2.27 12.65
C TRP A 51 -10.26 3.47 13.33
N PRO A 52 -9.54 4.58 13.58
CA PRO A 52 -10.09 5.72 14.30
C PRO A 52 -10.81 6.70 13.37
N ALA A 53 -11.50 7.68 13.96
CA ALA A 53 -11.85 8.89 13.25
C ALA A 53 -10.58 9.68 12.91
N LEU A 54 -10.45 10.09 11.65
CA LEU A 54 -9.33 10.90 11.16
C LEU A 54 -9.74 12.37 11.06
N PRO A 55 -8.80 13.33 11.21
CA PRO A 55 -9.10 14.75 11.06
C PRO A 55 -9.60 15.07 9.65
N ASP A 56 -10.65 15.87 9.54
CA ASP A 56 -11.25 16.25 8.25
C ASP A 56 -10.30 17.14 7.44
N ALA A 57 -9.62 18.07 8.11
CA ALA A 57 -8.61 18.96 7.52
C ALA A 57 -7.30 18.83 8.31
N PRO A 58 -6.36 17.98 7.84
CA PRO A 58 -5.05 17.86 8.47
C PRO A 58 -4.29 19.19 8.47
N GLU A 59 -3.68 19.54 9.61
CA GLU A 59 -2.78 20.68 9.68
C GLU A 59 -1.47 20.36 8.96
N VAL A 60 -1.06 21.23 8.04
CA VAL A 60 0.19 21.09 7.28
C VAL A 60 1.11 22.25 7.62
N ARG A 61 2.31 21.94 8.11
CA ARG A 61 3.36 22.93 8.38
C ARG A 61 4.46 22.81 7.34
N MET A 62 4.75 23.87 6.60
CA MET A 62 5.88 23.92 5.68
C MET A 62 7.16 24.29 6.47
N LEU A 63 8.18 23.44 6.36
CA LEU A 63 9.42 23.54 7.11
C LEU A 63 10.59 24.06 6.26
N GLY A 64 10.46 24.00 4.94
CA GLY A 64 11.45 24.48 4.01
C GLY A 64 11.11 24.10 2.57
N GLN A 65 11.82 24.70 1.63
CA GLN A 65 11.69 24.42 0.22
C GLN A 65 13.07 24.45 -0.44
N LYS A 66 13.27 23.56 -1.41
CA LYS A 66 14.43 23.53 -2.29
C LYS A 66 13.93 23.51 -3.73
N ASP A 67 14.56 24.32 -4.58
CA ASP A 67 14.31 24.30 -6.03
C ASP A 67 15.04 23.11 -6.67
N ALA A 68 14.39 22.46 -7.63
CA ALA A 68 14.94 21.36 -8.41
C ALA A 68 14.59 21.53 -9.90
N GLN A 69 15.12 20.66 -10.76
CA GLN A 69 14.96 20.81 -12.20
C GLN A 69 13.52 20.50 -12.65
N GLY A 70 12.74 21.56 -12.84
CA GLY A 70 11.34 21.50 -13.33
C GLY A 70 10.27 21.37 -12.24
N PHE A 71 10.67 21.25 -10.98
CA PHE A 71 9.77 21.16 -9.83
C PHE A 71 10.49 21.64 -8.55
N SER A 72 9.72 21.97 -7.52
CA SER A 72 10.23 22.32 -6.19
C SER A 72 9.97 21.18 -5.20
N ILE A 73 10.85 20.97 -4.24
CA ILE A 73 10.69 20.02 -3.13
C ILE A 73 10.38 20.81 -1.85
N GLN A 74 9.17 20.66 -1.32
CA GLN A 74 8.77 21.25 -0.04
C GLN A 74 8.88 20.21 1.07
N LYS A 75 9.59 20.54 2.15
CA LYS A 75 9.55 19.77 3.39
C LYS A 75 8.31 20.17 4.18
N ILE A 76 7.52 19.18 4.58
CA ILE A 76 6.29 19.38 5.35
C ILE A 76 6.33 18.55 6.64
N SER A 77 5.50 18.94 7.60
CA SER A 77 5.06 18.08 8.68
C SER A 77 3.54 18.10 8.82
N LEU A 78 3.00 16.94 9.17
CA LEU A 78 1.59 16.74 9.52
C LEU A 78 1.51 16.21 10.96
N ASP A 79 0.34 16.33 11.56
CA ASP A 79 0.07 15.71 12.85
C ASP A 79 -0.70 14.39 12.64
N SER A 80 -0.20 13.30 13.23
CA SER A 80 -0.91 12.01 13.27
C SER A 80 -2.08 12.06 14.26
N VAL A 81 -2.96 11.05 14.22
CA VAL A 81 -4.07 10.88 15.19
C VAL A 81 -3.58 10.89 16.64
N GLU A 82 -2.35 10.43 16.87
CA GLU A 82 -1.74 10.32 18.19
C GLU A 82 -0.98 11.58 18.63
N GLY A 83 -1.06 12.67 17.87
CA GLY A 83 -0.32 13.90 18.12
C GLY A 83 1.19 13.80 17.84
N LEU A 84 1.63 12.71 17.18
CA LEU A 84 3.02 12.57 16.71
C LEU A 84 3.19 13.24 15.35
N CYS A 85 4.37 13.77 15.10
CA CYS A 85 4.75 14.34 13.80
C CYS A 85 4.87 13.27 12.71
N ILE A 86 4.38 13.59 11.51
CA ILE A 86 4.58 12.86 10.25
C ILE A 86 5.38 13.78 9.31
N PRO A 87 6.71 13.65 9.27
CA PRO A 87 7.56 14.38 8.33
C PRO A 87 7.35 13.86 6.90
N GLY A 88 7.39 14.76 5.93
CA GLY A 88 7.24 14.39 4.53
C GLY A 88 7.85 15.39 3.56
N TYR A 89 7.90 15.01 2.30
CA TYR A 89 8.21 15.89 1.19
C TYR A 89 7.04 15.94 0.20
N VAL A 90 6.87 17.09 -0.41
CA VAL A 90 5.96 17.30 -1.54
C VAL A 90 6.76 17.87 -2.71
N CYS A 91 6.84 17.14 -3.81
CA CYS A 91 7.38 17.62 -5.08
C CYS A 91 6.27 18.29 -5.88
N ILE A 92 6.50 19.53 -6.32
CA ILE A 92 5.49 20.36 -6.97
C ILE A 92 6.05 20.85 -8.31
N PRO A 93 5.46 20.46 -9.44
CA PRO A 93 5.90 20.93 -10.76
C PRO A 93 5.84 22.46 -10.85
N HIS A 94 6.80 23.09 -11.55
CA HIS A 94 6.77 24.55 -11.77
C HIS A 94 5.61 24.98 -12.68
N GLN A 95 5.14 24.07 -13.52
CA GLN A 95 3.97 24.25 -14.37
C GLN A 95 2.71 23.83 -13.60
N ASN A 96 2.30 24.61 -12.60
CA ASN A 96 1.17 24.33 -11.71
C ASN A 96 0.16 25.48 -11.65
N GLU A 97 0.01 26.23 -12.75
CA GLU A 97 -0.93 27.35 -12.89
C GLU A 97 -2.40 26.91 -12.75
N ILE A 98 -2.66 25.64 -13.08
CA ILE A 98 -3.90 24.93 -12.80
C ILE A 98 -3.63 23.81 -11.80
N PRO A 99 -4.61 23.45 -10.94
CA PRO A 99 -4.45 22.30 -10.05
C PRO A 99 -4.09 21.03 -10.85
N LEU A 100 -3.14 20.27 -10.33
CA LEU A 100 -2.55 19.11 -11.00
C LEU A 100 -3.04 17.79 -10.37
N PRO A 101 -3.01 16.66 -11.10
CA PRO A 101 -3.17 15.37 -10.45
C PRO A 101 -2.03 15.13 -9.44
N ALA A 102 -2.29 14.31 -8.43
CA ALA A 102 -1.33 14.05 -7.38
C ALA A 102 -1.13 12.56 -7.12
N VAL A 103 0.05 12.21 -6.59
CA VAL A 103 0.40 10.84 -6.22
C VAL A 103 1.03 10.84 -4.84
N LEU A 104 0.52 10.01 -3.94
CA LEU A 104 1.22 9.69 -2.70
C LEU A 104 1.98 8.37 -2.86
N LEU A 105 3.25 8.38 -2.46
CA LEU A 105 4.14 7.23 -2.51
C LEU A 105 4.29 6.65 -1.10
N VAL A 106 4.04 5.34 -0.97
CA VAL A 106 4.28 4.55 0.24
C VAL A 106 5.41 3.56 -0.06
N GLN A 107 6.60 3.96 0.35
CA GLN A 107 7.85 3.29 0.07
C GLN A 107 8.06 2.02 0.92
N ASP A 108 8.89 1.11 0.39
CA ASP A 108 9.36 -0.07 1.11
C ASP A 108 10.25 0.33 2.31
N THR A 109 10.34 -0.53 3.32
CA THR A 109 11.15 -0.33 4.53
C THR A 109 12.61 0.02 4.22
N GLY A 110 13.18 -0.50 3.14
CA GLY A 110 14.57 -0.25 2.73
C GLY A 110 14.81 1.11 2.08
N THR A 111 13.77 1.86 1.75
CA THR A 111 13.85 3.12 1.00
C THR A 111 13.39 4.29 1.87
N SER A 112 14.18 5.37 1.94
CA SER A 112 13.81 6.58 2.68
C SER A 112 12.96 7.52 1.84
N LYS A 113 12.20 8.42 2.49
CA LYS A 113 11.46 9.48 1.77
C LYS A 113 12.39 10.39 0.97
N GLU A 114 13.61 10.64 1.46
CA GLU A 114 14.63 11.43 0.76
C GLU A 114 15.07 10.75 -0.53
N GLN A 115 15.29 9.43 -0.51
CA GLN A 115 15.63 8.67 -1.71
C GLN A 115 14.48 8.74 -2.73
N MET A 116 13.24 8.62 -2.27
CA MET A 116 12.05 8.67 -3.13
C MET A 116 11.93 9.98 -3.92
N VAL A 117 12.39 11.10 -3.36
CA VAL A 117 12.29 12.43 -3.98
C VAL A 117 13.62 12.95 -4.53
N GLY A 118 14.65 12.10 -4.64
CA GLY A 118 15.91 12.45 -5.27
C GLY A 118 16.82 13.35 -4.43
N LEU A 119 16.73 13.28 -3.10
CA LEU A 119 17.60 14.05 -2.20
C LEU A 119 18.87 13.31 -1.77
N LEU A 120 19.00 12.01 -2.04
CA LEU A 120 20.17 11.21 -1.65
C LEU A 120 21.11 10.84 -2.81
N ASP A 121 20.67 10.99 -4.06
CA ASP A 121 21.51 10.74 -5.23
C ASP A 121 21.93 12.07 -5.86
N GLU A 122 23.18 12.46 -5.66
CA GLU A 122 23.72 13.69 -6.25
C GLU A 122 24.10 13.53 -7.74
N ALA A 123 24.29 12.28 -8.19
CA ALA A 123 24.71 11.98 -9.57
C ALA A 123 23.51 11.94 -10.51
N ASP A 124 22.39 11.34 -10.06
CA ASP A 124 21.13 11.30 -10.81
C ASP A 124 19.91 11.45 -9.88
N PRO A 125 19.69 12.65 -9.29
CA PRO A 125 18.50 12.92 -8.48
C PRO A 125 17.19 12.78 -9.28
N GLU A 126 17.27 12.79 -10.61
CA GLU A 126 16.12 12.74 -11.50
C GLU A 126 15.62 11.32 -11.74
N ALA A 127 16.46 10.29 -11.53
CA ALA A 127 16.07 8.89 -11.57
C ALA A 127 15.08 8.49 -10.46
N ALA A 128 15.09 9.22 -9.34
CA ALA A 128 14.19 8.98 -8.24
C ALA A 128 12.72 9.06 -8.69
N VAL A 129 11.90 8.10 -8.26
CA VAL A 129 10.49 8.00 -8.65
C VAL A 129 9.72 9.31 -8.48
N GLY A 130 9.87 9.98 -7.34
CA GLY A 130 9.16 11.21 -7.05
C GLY A 130 9.57 12.33 -7.97
N SER A 131 10.84 12.39 -8.36
CA SER A 131 11.36 13.33 -9.36
C SER A 131 10.77 13.03 -10.75
N ARG A 132 10.75 11.77 -11.17
CA ARG A 132 10.18 11.34 -12.46
C ARG A 132 8.69 11.67 -12.56
N LEU A 133 7.91 11.35 -11.53
CA LEU A 133 6.48 11.65 -11.47
C LEU A 133 6.22 13.17 -11.42
N ALA A 134 7.01 13.94 -10.66
CA ALA A 134 6.89 15.39 -10.65
C ALA A 134 7.14 15.99 -12.03
N ARG A 135 8.19 15.56 -12.73
CA ARG A 135 8.45 16.00 -14.11
C ARG A 135 7.39 15.54 -15.11
N ALA A 136 6.69 14.45 -14.82
CA ALA A 136 5.53 13.99 -15.58
C ALA A 136 4.24 14.79 -15.27
N GLY A 137 4.30 15.82 -14.41
CA GLY A 137 3.18 16.73 -14.14
C GLY A 137 2.32 16.34 -12.94
N TYR A 138 2.82 15.49 -12.03
CA TYR A 138 2.13 15.14 -10.79
C TYR A 138 2.65 15.95 -9.60
N VAL A 139 1.77 16.35 -8.68
CA VAL A 139 2.19 16.72 -7.33
C VAL A 139 2.47 15.42 -6.57
N VAL A 140 3.68 15.23 -6.06
CA VAL A 140 4.08 13.95 -5.44
C VAL A 140 4.31 14.13 -3.96
N CYS A 141 3.69 13.31 -3.12
CA CYS A 141 3.94 13.29 -1.68
C CYS A 141 4.61 11.98 -1.24
N CYS A 142 5.59 12.07 -0.35
CA CYS A 142 6.16 10.92 0.34
C CYS A 142 6.40 11.27 1.81
N ILE A 143 5.98 10.40 2.73
CA ILE A 143 6.07 10.62 4.17
C ILE A 143 7.01 9.60 4.82
N ASP A 144 7.57 9.95 5.98
CA ASP A 144 8.25 8.97 6.81
C ASP A 144 7.27 7.98 7.39
N ARG A 145 7.56 6.71 7.17
CA ARG A 145 6.87 5.60 7.84
C ARG A 145 7.29 5.53 9.31
N ARG A 146 6.45 4.90 10.13
CA ARG A 146 6.69 4.78 11.57
C ARG A 146 7.97 3.97 11.83
N GLY A 147 8.86 4.49 12.68
CA GLY A 147 10.14 3.83 12.97
C GLY A 147 11.19 4.00 11.87
N ARG A 148 11.02 4.95 10.94
CA ARG A 148 11.93 5.24 9.83
C ARG A 148 12.21 6.74 9.73
N GLY A 149 13.33 7.07 9.08
CA GLY A 149 13.72 8.45 8.81
C GLY A 149 13.74 9.31 10.07
N GLU A 150 12.99 10.41 10.05
CA GLU A 150 12.87 11.36 11.16
C GLU A 150 11.88 10.91 12.25
N ARG A 151 11.40 9.67 12.18
CA ARG A 151 10.46 9.06 13.15
C ARG A 151 11.13 7.89 13.88
N PRO A 152 12.15 8.15 14.74
CA PRO A 152 12.83 7.09 15.46
C PRO A 152 11.85 6.33 16.35
N ALA A 153 12.02 5.01 16.43
CA ALA A 153 11.26 4.15 17.33
C ALA A 153 12.18 3.13 17.98
N SER A 154 11.85 2.75 19.21
CA SER A 154 12.51 1.60 19.86
C SER A 154 11.96 0.28 19.31
N ASP A 155 12.75 -0.78 19.37
CA ASP A 155 12.39 -2.10 18.81
C ASP A 155 11.07 -2.66 19.36
N TYR A 156 10.71 -2.29 20.59
CA TYR A 156 9.49 -2.77 21.25
C TYR A 156 8.26 -1.89 20.98
N THR A 157 8.40 -0.67 20.44
CA THR A 157 7.29 0.30 20.33
C THR A 157 6.10 -0.28 19.57
N GLY A 158 6.34 -0.93 18.43
CA GLY A 158 5.22 -1.49 17.70
C GLY A 158 4.70 -2.81 18.29
N MET A 159 5.50 -3.55 19.08
CA MET A 159 4.98 -4.76 19.78
C MET A 159 4.00 -4.28 20.84
N LEU A 160 4.38 -3.17 21.48
CA LEU A 160 3.55 -2.24 22.23
C LEU A 160 2.15 -2.11 21.65
N ALA A 161 2.15 -1.63 20.41
CA ALA A 161 0.95 -1.32 19.65
C ALA A 161 0.13 -2.58 19.36
N ASP A 162 0.75 -3.62 18.81
CA ASP A 162 0.06 -4.85 18.42
C ASP A 162 -0.59 -5.53 19.64
N TRP A 163 0.12 -5.64 20.76
CA TRP A 163 -0.42 -6.21 22.01
C TRP A 163 -1.51 -5.36 22.65
N SER A 164 -1.53 -4.07 22.35
CA SER A 164 -2.57 -3.14 22.81
C SER A 164 -3.77 -3.09 21.88
N GLY A 165 -3.85 -3.95 20.87
CA GLY A 165 -4.95 -3.96 19.90
C GLY A 165 -4.90 -2.78 18.91
N MET A 166 -3.73 -2.18 18.72
CA MET A 166 -3.48 -1.11 17.74
C MET A 166 -2.49 -1.63 16.68
N PRO A 167 -2.95 -2.37 15.66
CA PRO A 167 -2.06 -3.00 14.69
C PRO A 167 -1.10 -1.98 14.07
N ARG A 168 0.20 -2.29 14.03
CA ARG A 168 1.21 -1.38 13.45
C ARG A 168 0.85 -0.90 12.05
N VAL A 169 0.41 -1.82 11.20
CA VAL A 169 0.00 -1.51 9.82
C VAL A 169 -1.17 -0.53 9.76
N SER A 170 -2.11 -0.62 10.72
CA SER A 170 -3.23 0.31 10.82
C SER A 170 -2.73 1.71 11.14
N ARG A 171 -1.79 1.86 12.09
CA ARG A 171 -1.20 3.15 12.48
C ARG A 171 -0.43 3.81 11.33
N GLU A 172 0.27 3.02 10.53
CA GLU A 172 0.92 3.53 9.30
C GLU A 172 -0.11 3.93 8.24
N ALA A 173 -1.15 3.11 8.03
CA ALA A 173 -2.21 3.41 7.08
C ALA A 173 -3.02 4.66 7.47
N GLN A 174 -3.20 4.92 8.77
CA GLN A 174 -3.79 6.16 9.28
C GLN A 174 -2.95 7.38 8.91
N ASP A 175 -1.62 7.31 9.08
CA ASP A 175 -0.72 8.40 8.68
C ASP A 175 -0.77 8.65 7.17
N VAL A 176 -0.81 7.58 6.37
CA VAL A 176 -0.99 7.66 4.90
C VAL A 176 -2.33 8.29 4.54
N ALA A 177 -3.42 7.92 5.22
CA ALA A 177 -4.74 8.50 5.00
C ALA A 177 -4.78 10.00 5.36
N ILE A 178 -4.11 10.41 6.44
CA ILE A 178 -3.95 11.82 6.80
C ILE A 178 -3.16 12.56 5.71
N ALA A 179 -2.05 11.99 5.24
CA ALA A 179 -1.26 12.59 4.18
C ALA A 179 -2.01 12.67 2.84
N LEU A 180 -2.84 11.67 2.51
CA LEU A 180 -3.74 11.71 1.34
C LEU A 180 -4.74 12.86 1.44
N ARG A 181 -5.39 13.05 2.60
CA ARG A 181 -6.32 14.18 2.81
C ARG A 181 -5.60 15.52 2.73
N ALA A 182 -4.42 15.62 3.34
CA ALA A 182 -3.60 16.82 3.28
C ALA A 182 -3.20 17.16 1.84
N LEU A 183 -2.82 16.15 1.06
CA LEU A 183 -2.45 16.28 -0.35
C LEU A 183 -3.64 16.71 -1.22
N ALA A 184 -4.80 16.05 -1.05
CA ALA A 184 -6.03 16.37 -1.78
C ALA A 184 -6.55 17.78 -1.47
N GLY A 185 -6.37 18.25 -0.23
CA GLY A 185 -6.81 19.59 0.21
C GLY A 185 -5.90 20.74 -0.23
N ARG A 186 -4.82 20.48 -0.99
CA ARG A 186 -3.93 21.54 -1.46
C ARG A 186 -4.55 22.32 -2.62
N PRO A 187 -4.31 23.64 -2.72
CA PRO A 187 -4.85 24.46 -3.80
C PRO A 187 -4.24 24.16 -5.19
N ASP A 188 -3.05 23.56 -5.22
CA ASP A 188 -2.34 23.15 -6.44
C ASP A 188 -2.63 21.69 -6.84
N VAL A 189 -3.56 21.02 -6.16
CA VAL A 189 -3.95 19.63 -6.41
C VAL A 189 -5.41 19.54 -6.81
N ARG A 190 -5.69 18.72 -7.83
CA ARG A 190 -7.06 18.28 -8.16
C ARG A 190 -7.47 17.18 -7.19
N GLU A 191 -8.34 17.52 -6.24
CA GLU A 191 -8.82 16.58 -5.22
C GLU A 191 -9.43 15.31 -5.80
N ASP A 192 -10.01 15.38 -7.00
CA ASP A 192 -10.65 14.28 -7.73
C ASP A 192 -9.68 13.43 -8.59
N ARG A 193 -8.38 13.71 -8.50
CA ARG A 193 -7.30 13.07 -9.29
C ARG A 193 -6.07 12.76 -8.43
N VAL A 194 -6.28 12.15 -7.27
CA VAL A 194 -5.20 11.71 -6.37
C VAL A 194 -5.04 10.19 -6.42
N GLY A 195 -3.86 9.70 -6.78
CA GLY A 195 -3.48 8.30 -6.75
C GLY A 195 -2.62 7.93 -5.55
N LEU A 196 -2.56 6.64 -5.24
CA LEU A 196 -1.68 6.08 -4.22
C LEU A 196 -0.84 4.95 -4.81
N VAL A 197 0.46 4.93 -4.54
CA VAL A 197 1.37 3.87 -4.98
C VAL A 197 2.04 3.25 -3.76
N GLY A 198 1.81 1.97 -3.54
CA GLY A 198 2.51 1.18 -2.52
C GLY A 198 3.62 0.34 -3.15
N ILE A 199 4.80 0.31 -2.52
CA ILE A 199 5.97 -0.42 -3.00
C ILE A 199 6.46 -1.36 -1.91
N GLY A 200 6.73 -2.63 -2.25
CA GLY A 200 7.25 -3.61 -1.31
C GLY A 200 6.32 -3.77 -0.10
N ASP A 201 6.87 -3.76 1.11
CA ASP A 201 6.07 -3.84 2.33
C ASP A 201 5.21 -2.59 2.61
N GLY A 202 5.31 -1.54 1.78
CA GLY A 202 4.38 -0.41 1.73
C GLY A 202 3.04 -0.71 1.05
N VAL A 203 2.92 -1.82 0.31
CA VAL A 203 1.69 -2.22 -0.39
C VAL A 203 0.51 -2.45 0.58
N PRO A 204 0.64 -3.26 1.65
CA PRO A 204 -0.49 -3.44 2.57
C PRO A 204 -0.91 -2.13 3.24
N VAL A 205 0.04 -1.26 3.57
CA VAL A 205 -0.22 0.06 4.15
C VAL A 205 -1.05 0.91 3.19
N ALA A 206 -0.64 1.00 1.93
CA ALA A 206 -1.37 1.70 0.88
C ALA A 206 -2.77 1.12 0.65
N LEU A 207 -2.87 -0.22 0.63
CA LEU A 207 -4.14 -0.93 0.47
C LEU A 207 -5.10 -0.60 1.62
N TYR A 208 -4.69 -0.76 2.89
CA TYR A 208 -5.56 -0.43 4.02
C TYR A 208 -5.94 1.05 4.06
N ALA A 209 -5.02 1.97 3.75
CA ALA A 209 -5.34 3.39 3.68
C ALA A 209 -6.39 3.67 2.61
N THR A 210 -6.26 3.05 1.42
CA THR A 210 -7.22 3.17 0.31
C THR A 210 -8.59 2.62 0.69
N LEU A 211 -8.64 1.49 1.39
CA LEU A 211 -9.89 0.87 1.80
C LEU A 211 -10.58 1.68 2.89
N MET A 212 -9.85 2.16 3.89
CA MET A 212 -10.42 2.77 5.08
C MET A 212 -10.65 4.28 5.00
N ALA A 213 -9.97 4.98 4.08
CA ALA A 213 -10.14 6.41 3.89
C ALA A 213 -10.47 6.76 2.43
N PRO A 214 -11.46 7.64 2.21
CA PRO A 214 -11.66 8.24 0.88
C PRO A 214 -10.48 9.17 0.56
N GLY A 215 -10.13 9.28 -0.72
CA GLY A 215 -9.11 10.22 -1.20
C GLY A 215 -8.25 9.65 -2.32
N ALA A 216 -7.92 8.35 -2.27
CA ALA A 216 -7.25 7.67 -3.38
C ALA A 216 -8.27 7.25 -4.45
N HIS A 217 -8.16 7.84 -5.64
CA HIS A 217 -8.96 7.58 -6.83
C HIS A 217 -8.42 6.42 -7.65
N SER A 218 -7.11 6.16 -7.59
CA SER A 218 -6.46 4.97 -8.14
C SER A 218 -5.43 4.43 -7.15
N LEU A 219 -5.17 3.12 -7.22
CA LEU A 219 -4.18 2.44 -6.40
C LEU A 219 -3.25 1.62 -7.28
N ALA A 220 -1.94 1.77 -7.11
CA ALA A 220 -0.95 0.88 -7.70
C ALA A 220 -0.21 0.11 -6.61
N LEU A 221 -0.18 -1.22 -6.72
CA LEU A 221 0.50 -2.12 -5.79
C LEU A 221 1.69 -2.77 -6.47
N CYS A 222 2.89 -2.42 -6.02
CA CYS A 222 4.13 -2.80 -6.69
C CYS A 222 4.98 -3.72 -5.82
N GLY A 223 5.28 -4.92 -6.32
CA GLY A 223 6.28 -5.78 -5.68
C GLY A 223 5.86 -6.27 -4.29
N TYR A 224 4.57 -6.59 -4.09
CA TYR A 224 4.09 -7.32 -2.91
C TYR A 224 2.69 -7.85 -3.17
N LEU A 225 2.58 -8.89 -3.98
CA LEU A 225 1.30 -9.52 -4.32
C LEU A 225 1.34 -10.95 -3.81
N MET A 226 0.62 -11.23 -2.72
CA MET A 226 0.60 -12.57 -2.14
C MET A 226 -0.70 -12.86 -1.42
N ARG A 227 -1.17 -14.10 -1.53
CA ARG A 227 -2.18 -14.63 -0.61
C ARG A 227 -1.48 -15.11 0.65
N TYR A 228 -1.81 -14.56 1.81
CA TYR A 228 -1.08 -14.85 3.03
C TYR A 228 -1.24 -16.31 3.46
N ARG A 229 -2.38 -16.96 3.16
CA ARG A 229 -2.58 -18.39 3.40
C ARG A 229 -1.59 -19.26 2.63
N GLU A 230 -1.16 -18.83 1.45
CA GLU A 230 -0.21 -19.59 0.61
C GLU A 230 1.24 -19.52 1.14
N LEU A 231 1.55 -18.65 2.11
CA LEU A 231 2.87 -18.60 2.76
C LEU A 231 3.22 -19.92 3.49
N ALA A 232 2.22 -20.69 3.93
CA ALA A 232 2.42 -22.01 4.51
C ALA A 232 2.81 -23.06 3.44
N LEU A 233 2.44 -22.82 2.18
CA LEU A 233 2.69 -23.71 1.04
C LEU A 233 4.01 -23.37 0.32
N ALA A 234 4.49 -22.14 0.46
CA ALA A 234 5.76 -21.70 -0.11
C ALA A 234 6.95 -22.51 0.43
N LYS A 235 7.88 -22.87 -0.46
CA LYS A 235 9.14 -23.52 -0.07
C LYS A 235 9.99 -22.54 0.74
N LEU A 236 10.78 -23.05 1.70
CA LEU A 236 11.78 -22.26 2.39
C LEU A 236 12.83 -21.78 1.38
N CYS A 237 12.89 -20.46 1.20
CA CYS A 237 13.91 -19.75 0.45
C CYS A 237 14.05 -18.35 1.03
N GLU A 238 15.12 -17.64 0.68
CA GLU A 238 15.39 -16.28 1.16
C GLU A 238 14.21 -15.32 0.86
N SER A 239 13.58 -15.50 -0.30
CA SER A 239 12.40 -14.74 -0.70
C SER A 239 11.23 -14.94 0.27
N ARG A 240 11.00 -16.18 0.77
CA ARG A 240 9.96 -16.47 1.77
C ARG A 240 10.24 -15.79 3.11
N GLU A 241 11.50 -15.73 3.54
CA GLU A 241 11.87 -15.07 4.81
C GLU A 241 11.62 -13.56 4.77
N ARG A 242 12.00 -12.90 3.66
CA ARG A 242 11.71 -11.47 3.46
C ARG A 242 10.20 -11.19 3.48
N LEU A 243 9.40 -12.02 2.80
CA LEU A 243 7.95 -11.88 2.84
C LEU A 243 7.37 -12.10 4.24
N LEU A 244 7.85 -13.11 4.98
CA LEU A 244 7.41 -13.36 6.34
C LEU A 244 7.77 -12.19 7.26
N ALA A 245 8.95 -11.59 7.09
CA ALA A 245 9.35 -10.40 7.84
C ALA A 245 8.39 -9.23 7.59
N ALA A 246 8.04 -8.98 6.34
CA ALA A 246 7.05 -7.96 5.98
C ALA A 246 5.63 -8.32 6.47
N ALA A 247 5.19 -9.57 6.31
CA ALA A 247 3.86 -10.01 6.75
C ALA A 247 3.68 -9.89 8.28
N ARG A 248 4.75 -10.11 9.07
CA ARG A 248 4.74 -9.94 10.54
C ARG A 248 4.38 -8.52 10.98
N THR A 249 4.66 -7.51 10.16
CA THR A 249 4.37 -6.10 10.49
C THR A 249 3.17 -5.56 9.74
N THR A 250 2.72 -6.24 8.69
CA THR A 250 1.68 -5.75 7.75
C THR A 250 0.37 -6.54 7.78
N VAL A 251 0.33 -7.72 8.39
CA VAL A 251 -0.89 -8.54 8.51
C VAL A 251 -1.45 -8.41 9.93
N PRO A 252 -2.61 -7.77 10.14
CA PRO A 252 -3.22 -7.69 11.46
C PRO A 252 -3.71 -9.06 11.92
N ALA A 253 -3.64 -9.31 13.23
CA ALA A 253 -4.14 -10.54 13.82
C ALA A 253 -5.63 -10.73 13.50
N GLY A 254 -6.02 -11.97 13.18
CA GLY A 254 -7.41 -12.31 12.83
C GLY A 254 -7.80 -12.00 11.38
N LEU A 255 -6.94 -11.37 10.56
CA LEU A 255 -7.25 -11.07 9.15
C LEU A 255 -7.74 -12.32 8.40
N LEU A 256 -6.99 -13.42 8.51
CA LEU A 256 -7.27 -14.65 7.78
C LEU A 256 -8.60 -15.32 8.19
N GLU A 257 -9.14 -15.06 9.38
CA GLU A 257 -10.48 -15.55 9.74
C GLU A 257 -11.59 -14.87 8.94
N VAL A 258 -11.32 -13.64 8.47
CA VAL A 258 -12.27 -12.80 7.76
C VAL A 258 -12.04 -12.87 6.24
N CYS A 259 -10.81 -12.63 5.78
CA CYS A 259 -10.49 -12.48 4.37
C CYS A 259 -8.99 -12.75 4.10
N ASP A 260 -8.58 -12.73 2.85
CA ASP A 260 -7.15 -12.72 2.46
C ASP A 260 -6.86 -11.55 1.51
N PHE A 261 -5.61 -11.39 1.08
CA PHE A 261 -5.13 -10.27 0.28
C PHE A 261 -5.95 -10.02 -1.00
N GLU A 262 -6.34 -11.08 -1.71
CA GLU A 262 -7.16 -10.95 -2.92
C GLU A 262 -8.52 -10.30 -2.65
N ASP A 263 -9.13 -10.61 -1.50
CA ASP A 263 -10.43 -10.07 -1.11
C ASP A 263 -10.29 -8.57 -0.80
N LEU A 264 -9.21 -8.18 -0.12
CA LEU A 264 -8.87 -6.78 0.13
C LEU A 264 -8.66 -6.02 -1.18
N CYS A 265 -7.93 -6.59 -2.14
CA CYS A 265 -7.76 -6.00 -3.47
C CYS A 265 -9.09 -5.89 -4.22
N CYS A 266 -9.97 -6.90 -4.13
CA CYS A 266 -11.30 -6.84 -4.72
C CYS A 266 -12.18 -5.74 -4.10
N LEU A 267 -11.93 -5.39 -2.83
CA LEU A 267 -12.64 -4.33 -2.11
C LEU A 267 -12.28 -2.93 -2.61
N VAL A 268 -11.17 -2.79 -3.35
CA VAL A 268 -10.78 -1.52 -4.01
C VAL A 268 -11.79 -1.15 -5.11
N ALA A 269 -12.37 -2.15 -5.79
CA ALA A 269 -13.42 -1.92 -6.79
C ALA A 269 -14.58 -1.13 -6.15
N PRO A 270 -15.11 -0.09 -6.82
CA PRO A 270 -15.00 0.18 -8.26
C PRO A 270 -13.86 1.14 -8.66
N ARG A 271 -12.82 1.32 -7.83
CA ARG A 271 -11.67 2.16 -8.19
C ARG A 271 -10.65 1.40 -9.06
N PRO A 272 -9.95 2.11 -9.96
CA PRO A 272 -8.80 1.57 -10.68
C PRO A 272 -7.72 0.99 -9.77
N LEU A 273 -7.23 -0.19 -10.14
CA LEU A 273 -6.17 -0.91 -9.45
C LEU A 273 -5.12 -1.38 -10.46
N TYR A 274 -3.86 -1.08 -10.19
CA TYR A 274 -2.70 -1.62 -10.89
C TYR A 274 -1.96 -2.62 -10.01
N LEU A 275 -1.61 -3.77 -10.59
CA LEU A 275 -0.84 -4.82 -9.95
C LEU A 275 0.51 -5.00 -10.67
N SER A 276 1.61 -4.62 -10.03
CA SER A 276 2.95 -4.98 -10.52
C SER A 276 3.37 -6.31 -9.91
N LEU A 277 3.40 -7.35 -10.73
CA LEU A 277 3.79 -8.70 -10.35
C LEU A 277 5.30 -8.78 -10.13
N PHE A 278 5.75 -9.70 -9.28
CA PHE A 278 7.18 -10.00 -9.14
C PHE A 278 7.59 -11.14 -10.05
N GLU A 279 8.80 -11.04 -10.60
CA GLU A 279 9.53 -12.19 -11.12
C GLU A 279 10.26 -12.92 -9.96
N GLY A 280 10.30 -14.25 -10.02
CA GLY A 280 11.05 -15.07 -9.05
C GLY A 280 10.25 -16.18 -8.37
N GLU A 281 10.80 -16.77 -7.31
CA GLU A 281 10.31 -17.99 -6.66
C GLU A 281 8.91 -17.87 -6.02
N LEU A 282 8.44 -16.64 -5.83
CA LEU A 282 7.11 -16.32 -5.27
C LEU A 282 6.07 -16.00 -6.35
N CYS A 283 6.46 -16.02 -7.62
CA CYS A 283 5.60 -15.72 -8.76
C CYS A 283 4.31 -16.56 -8.76
N VAL A 284 4.36 -17.82 -8.28
CA VAL A 284 3.15 -18.67 -8.18
C VAL A 284 2.13 -18.11 -7.18
N CYS A 285 2.57 -17.62 -6.02
CA CYS A 285 1.67 -17.02 -5.02
C CYS A 285 1.07 -15.70 -5.53
N ALA A 286 1.89 -14.90 -6.22
CA ALA A 286 1.45 -13.66 -6.85
C ALA A 286 0.45 -13.91 -8.00
N ALA A 287 0.70 -14.91 -8.85
CA ALA A 287 -0.18 -15.29 -9.95
C ALA A 287 -1.53 -15.81 -9.45
N ASN A 288 -1.56 -16.57 -8.35
CA ASN A 288 -2.81 -17.00 -7.73
C ASN A 288 -3.61 -15.81 -7.18
N ALA A 289 -2.94 -14.89 -6.48
CA ALA A 289 -3.57 -13.66 -6.01
C ALA A 289 -4.17 -12.87 -7.18
N GLU A 290 -3.37 -12.59 -8.21
CA GLU A 290 -3.79 -11.85 -9.40
C GLU A 290 -4.99 -12.49 -10.09
N ARG A 291 -4.97 -13.81 -10.28
CA ARG A 291 -6.08 -14.54 -10.91
C ARG A 291 -7.39 -14.34 -10.14
N LEU A 292 -7.36 -14.45 -8.80
CA LEU A 292 -8.55 -14.26 -7.97
C LEU A 292 -9.00 -12.80 -7.95
N ILE A 293 -8.07 -11.84 -7.93
CA ILE A 293 -8.38 -10.41 -8.01
C ILE A 293 -9.06 -10.10 -9.36
N ARG A 294 -8.56 -10.65 -10.47
CA ARG A 294 -9.19 -10.52 -11.79
C ARG A 294 -10.60 -11.08 -11.81
N GLN A 295 -10.81 -12.26 -11.22
CA GLN A 295 -12.14 -12.85 -11.09
C GLN A 295 -13.07 -11.97 -10.25
N GLY A 296 -12.59 -11.40 -9.15
CA GLY A 296 -13.40 -10.53 -8.30
C GLY A 296 -13.73 -9.18 -8.93
N TYR A 297 -12.82 -8.58 -9.71
CA TYR A 297 -13.14 -7.38 -10.50
C TYR A 297 -14.16 -7.69 -11.61
N ASP A 298 -14.05 -8.85 -12.28
CA ASP A 298 -15.00 -9.28 -13.30
C ASP A 298 -16.41 -9.50 -12.69
N LEU A 299 -16.48 -10.21 -11.56
CA LEU A 299 -17.72 -10.44 -10.81
C LEU A 299 -18.40 -9.15 -10.35
N GLN A 300 -17.63 -8.09 -10.11
CA GLN A 300 -18.13 -6.77 -9.72
C GLN A 300 -18.45 -5.87 -10.93
N GLY A 301 -18.23 -6.34 -12.17
CA GLY A 301 -18.44 -5.56 -13.39
C GLY A 301 -17.36 -4.50 -13.68
N GLU A 302 -16.22 -4.59 -13.00
CA GLU A 302 -15.18 -3.55 -12.98
C GLU A 302 -13.89 -3.98 -13.68
N LYS A 303 -13.95 -5.04 -14.50
CA LYS A 303 -12.80 -5.65 -15.19
C LYS A 303 -11.88 -4.66 -15.90
N ILE A 304 -12.44 -3.62 -16.54
CA ILE A 304 -11.67 -2.61 -17.29
C ILE A 304 -10.78 -1.73 -16.40
N LYS A 305 -11.05 -1.70 -15.09
CA LYS A 305 -10.34 -0.89 -14.10
C LYS A 305 -9.18 -1.63 -13.44
N LEU A 306 -8.96 -2.90 -13.79
CA LEU A 306 -7.86 -3.70 -13.28
C LEU A 306 -6.79 -3.90 -14.35
N THR A 307 -5.63 -3.31 -14.10
CA THR A 307 -4.43 -3.49 -14.92
C THR A 307 -3.41 -4.32 -14.15
N SER A 308 -2.69 -5.20 -14.81
CA SER A 308 -1.49 -5.81 -14.23
C SER A 308 -0.37 -5.83 -15.26
N GLY A 309 0.86 -5.82 -14.76
CA GLY A 309 2.06 -5.90 -15.58
C GLY A 309 3.20 -6.53 -14.80
N LEU A 310 4.18 -7.05 -15.54
CA LEU A 310 5.50 -7.35 -15.00
C LEU A 310 6.33 -6.06 -15.06
N PRO A 311 7.18 -5.78 -14.06
CA PRO A 311 8.14 -4.71 -14.15
C PRO A 311 9.10 -4.98 -15.31
N GLU A 312 9.41 -3.95 -16.10
CA GLU A 312 10.41 -4.04 -17.17
C GLU A 312 11.83 -4.18 -16.61
N ASP A 313 12.05 -3.66 -15.39
CA ASP A 313 13.27 -3.78 -14.60
C ASP A 313 12.91 -4.09 -13.14
N THR A 314 13.49 -5.17 -12.58
CA THR A 314 13.25 -5.60 -11.19
C THR A 314 13.74 -4.59 -10.15
N GLU A 315 14.64 -3.67 -10.54
CA GLU A 315 15.16 -2.63 -9.66
C GLU A 315 14.36 -1.31 -9.74
N GLU A 316 13.49 -1.16 -10.74
CA GLU A 316 12.76 0.09 -10.99
C GLU A 316 11.29 -0.01 -10.55
N HIS A 317 11.01 0.46 -9.33
CA HIS A 317 9.66 0.59 -8.81
C HIS A 317 9.34 2.01 -8.36
N PRO A 318 8.20 2.56 -8.79
CA PRO A 318 7.29 2.10 -9.84
C PRO A 318 7.93 2.25 -11.24
N GLY A 319 7.69 1.24 -12.09
CA GLY A 319 8.15 1.21 -13.48
C GLY A 319 7.19 1.91 -14.46
N PRO A 320 7.51 1.92 -15.77
CA PRO A 320 6.75 2.64 -16.81
C PRO A 320 5.25 2.30 -16.86
N GLY A 321 4.89 1.03 -16.60
CA GLY A 321 3.48 0.60 -16.58
C GLY A 321 2.63 1.30 -15.52
N VAL A 322 3.22 1.67 -14.37
CA VAL A 322 2.51 2.44 -13.33
C VAL A 322 2.27 3.87 -13.79
N LEU A 323 3.23 4.50 -14.47
CA LEU A 323 3.04 5.84 -15.02
C LEU A 323 1.92 5.86 -16.07
N SER A 324 1.91 4.90 -16.99
CA SER A 324 0.82 4.77 -17.98
C SER A 324 -0.54 4.62 -17.29
N PHE A 325 -0.63 3.76 -16.27
CA PHE A 325 -1.84 3.59 -15.49
C PHE A 325 -2.27 4.87 -14.77
N LEU A 326 -1.34 5.59 -14.15
CA LEU A 326 -1.66 6.87 -13.50
C LEU A 326 -2.16 7.88 -14.52
N ASP A 327 -1.54 7.97 -15.69
CA ASP A 327 -1.96 8.86 -16.77
C ASP A 327 -3.39 8.53 -17.24
N ASP A 328 -3.68 7.24 -17.45
CA ASP A 328 -5.00 6.76 -17.89
C ASP A 328 -6.14 7.07 -16.90
N TRP A 329 -5.85 7.21 -15.60
CA TRP A 329 -6.89 7.38 -14.58
C TRP A 329 -6.88 8.74 -13.88
N LEU A 330 -5.76 9.46 -13.90
CA LEU A 330 -5.59 10.72 -13.17
C LEU A 330 -5.45 11.95 -14.09
N LYS A 331 -5.06 11.79 -15.36
CA LYS A 331 -4.93 12.93 -16.29
C LYS A 331 -6.13 13.14 -17.21
N LEU A 332 -7.15 12.27 -17.11
CA LEU A 332 -8.40 12.40 -17.86
C LEU A 332 -9.30 13.54 -17.36
#